data_AF-A0A496UFP6-F1
#
_entry.id   AF-A0A496UFP6-F1
#
_cell.length_a   1.000
_cell.length_b   1.000
_cell.length_c   1.000
_cell.angle_alpha   90.00
_cell.angle_beta   90.00
_cell.angle_gamma   90.00
#
_symmetry.space_group_name_H-M   'P 1'
#
loop_
_entity.id
_entity.type
_entity.pdbx_description
1 polymer ?
#
loop_
_entity_poly.entity_id
_entity_poly.type
_entity_poly.pdbx_seq_one_letter_code
_entity_poly.pdbx_strand_id
1 'polypeptide(L)'
;MKYRHLLLVFIVALPAGAELDLEQVHPDEPVDSTVSRFSFENALESIGTIRYALNSFRELTRICGVCLSEEELSTIPYSDWESQNLGFRNWCGSIEGALYYSNYRIRKLEYEIALLKADSGEIDALSLEGAEAEFQIAESLFLDFWNTFGIAD
;
A
#
# COMPACT_ATOMS: atom_id res chain seq x y z
N MET A 1 -50.91 10.63 -36.41
CA MET A 1 -49.83 11.25 -35.61
C MET A 1 -49.60 10.40 -34.37
N LYS A 2 -48.50 9.64 -34.32
CA LYS A 2 -48.09 8.86 -33.13
C LYS A 2 -46.92 9.59 -32.49
N TYR A 3 -47.12 10.11 -31.28
CA TYR A 3 -46.07 10.72 -30.48
C TYR A 3 -45.08 9.62 -30.05
N ARG A 4 -43.85 9.65 -30.56
CA ARG A 4 -42.73 8.88 -30.01
C ARG A 4 -42.26 9.63 -28.76
N HIS A 5 -42.51 9.04 -27.59
CA HIS A 5 -41.89 9.49 -26.35
C HIS A 5 -40.39 9.21 -26.43
N LEU A 6 -39.60 10.27 -26.56
CA LEU A 6 -38.15 10.23 -26.43
C LEU A 6 -37.85 10.13 -24.92
N LEU A 7 -37.42 8.95 -24.46
CA LEU A 7 -36.95 8.77 -23.09
C LEU A 7 -35.52 9.32 -23.02
N LEU A 8 -35.37 10.51 -22.45
CA LEU A 8 -34.07 11.14 -22.21
C LEU A 8 -33.54 10.58 -20.89
N VAL A 9 -32.60 9.63 -20.97
CA VAL A 9 -31.89 9.11 -19.80
C VAL A 9 -30.82 10.13 -19.42
N PHE A 10 -31.07 10.87 -18.36
CA PHE A 10 -30.04 11.66 -17.67
C PHE A 10 -29.13 10.69 -16.92
N ILE A 11 -27.93 10.43 -17.44
CA ILE A 11 -26.86 9.83 -16.64
C ILE A 11 -26.37 10.94 -15.72
N VAL A 12 -26.80 10.92 -14.46
CA VAL A 12 -26.22 11.76 -13.42
C VAL A 12 -24.85 11.17 -13.11
N ALA A 13 -23.79 11.82 -13.59
CA ALA A 13 -22.45 11.56 -13.08
C ALA A 13 -22.46 11.94 -11.59
N LEU A 14 -22.42 10.94 -10.72
CA LEU A 14 -22.14 11.18 -9.30
C LEU A 14 -20.73 11.78 -9.21
N PRO A 15 -20.53 12.90 -8.50
CA PRO A 15 -19.18 13.37 -8.23
C PRO A 15 -18.50 12.31 -7.36
N ALA A 16 -17.57 11.56 -7.96
CA ALA A 16 -16.61 10.76 -7.21
C ALA A 16 -15.68 11.74 -6.50
N GLY A 17 -16.06 12.23 -5.33
CA GLY A 17 -15.28 13.24 -4.62
C GLY A 17 -16.06 13.93 -3.52
N ALA A 18 -16.38 13.19 -2.45
CA ALA A 18 -16.39 13.83 -1.14
C ALA A 18 -14.97 13.64 -0.61
N GLU A 19 -14.22 14.74 -0.48
CA GLU A 19 -12.98 14.74 0.27
C GLU A 19 -13.31 14.30 1.70
N LEU A 20 -12.53 13.38 2.25
CA LEU A 20 -12.79 12.88 3.61
C LEU A 20 -12.54 14.03 4.59
N ASP A 21 -13.55 14.33 5.41
CA ASP A 21 -13.41 15.29 6.52
C ASP A 21 -12.68 14.57 7.67
N LEU A 22 -11.36 14.70 7.69
CA LEU A 22 -10.49 14.04 8.66
C LEU A 22 -10.21 14.97 9.83
N GLU A 23 -10.51 14.51 11.04
CA GLU A 23 -10.10 15.18 12.28
C GLU A 23 -8.61 14.94 12.57
N GLN A 24 -7.98 15.88 13.28
CA GLN A 24 -6.62 15.71 13.78
C GLN A 24 -6.54 14.53 14.75
N VAL A 25 -5.55 13.66 14.54
CA VAL A 25 -5.27 12.54 15.44
C VAL A 25 -4.40 12.96 16.64
N HIS A 26 -3.69 14.08 16.55
CA HIS A 26 -2.85 14.62 17.61
C HIS A 26 -2.84 16.16 17.58
N PRO A 27 -2.91 16.87 18.74
CA PRO A 27 -2.98 18.34 18.77
C PRO A 27 -1.81 19.06 18.09
N ASP A 28 -0.62 18.45 18.12
CA ASP A 28 0.61 19.03 17.56
C ASP A 28 0.92 18.55 16.13
N GLU A 29 0.05 17.74 15.52
CA GLU A 29 0.27 17.20 14.17
C GLU A 29 -0.89 17.59 13.24
N PRO A 30 -0.64 18.38 12.17
CA PRO A 30 -1.68 18.69 11.20
C PRO A 30 -2.07 17.43 10.40
N VAL A 31 -3.32 17.39 9.92
CA VAL A 31 -3.89 16.25 9.17
C VAL A 31 -2.99 15.86 7.99
N ASP A 32 -2.51 16.82 7.21
CA ASP A 32 -1.65 16.56 6.05
C ASP A 32 -0.35 15.83 6.43
N SER A 33 0.23 16.14 7.60
CA SER A 33 1.40 15.41 8.10
C SER A 33 1.05 13.97 8.41
N THR A 34 -0.09 13.70 9.04
CA THR A 34 -0.54 12.32 9.30
C THR A 34 -0.83 11.57 8.00
N VAL A 35 -1.53 12.19 7.05
CA VAL A 35 -1.81 11.59 5.73
C VAL A 35 -0.52 11.28 4.98
N SER A 36 0.49 12.16 5.07
CA SER A 36 1.80 11.91 4.45
C SER A 36 2.47 10.65 4.97
N ARG A 37 2.26 10.25 6.23
CA ARG A 37 2.78 8.98 6.78
C ARG A 37 2.22 7.75 6.08
N PHE A 38 1.04 7.88 5.45
CA PHE A 38 0.38 6.83 4.70
C PHE A 38 0.77 6.83 3.21
N SER A 39 1.69 7.71 2.79
CA SER A 39 2.24 7.64 1.43
C SER A 39 2.92 6.29 1.22
N PHE A 40 2.97 5.87 -0.04
CA PHE A 40 3.57 4.60 -0.43
C PHE A 40 5.03 4.49 0.06
N GLU A 41 5.82 5.55 -0.11
CA GLU A 41 7.23 5.61 0.27
C GLU A 41 7.40 5.53 1.79
N ASN A 42 6.65 6.33 2.55
CA ASN A 42 6.72 6.34 4.02
C ASN A 42 6.22 5.01 4.62
N ALA A 43 5.19 4.41 4.01
CA ALA A 43 4.71 3.10 4.42
C ALA A 43 5.78 2.01 4.16
N LEU A 44 6.46 2.03 3.01
CA LEU A 44 7.57 1.12 2.72
C LEU A 44 8.75 1.30 3.69
N GLU A 45 9.14 2.54 3.98
CA GLU A 45 10.19 2.82 4.99
C GLU A 45 9.80 2.28 6.37
N SER A 46 8.53 2.45 6.75
CA SER A 46 7.99 1.93 8.01
C SER A 46 8.05 0.40 8.06
N ILE A 47 7.73 -0.30 6.97
CA ILE A 47 7.90 -1.76 6.87
C ILE A 47 9.37 -2.17 6.99
N GLY A 48 10.29 -1.40 6.40
CA GLY A 48 11.73 -1.59 6.59
C GLY A 48 12.14 -1.52 8.07
N THR A 49 11.60 -0.53 8.79
CA THR A 49 11.83 -0.36 10.24
C THR A 49 11.26 -1.52 11.06
N ILE A 50 10.02 -1.95 10.76
CA ILE A 50 9.40 -3.10 11.44
C ILE A 50 10.21 -4.37 11.20
N ARG A 51 10.65 -4.62 9.96
CA ARG A 51 11.52 -5.75 9.62
C ARG A 51 12.83 -5.71 10.40
N TYR A 52 13.45 -4.54 10.53
CA TYR A 52 14.65 -4.37 11.34
C TYR A 52 14.40 -4.71 12.81
N ALA A 53 13.33 -4.17 13.40
CA ALA A 53 12.96 -4.45 14.80
C ALA A 53 12.69 -5.94 15.06
N LEU A 54 11.98 -6.62 14.17
CA LEU A 54 11.71 -8.06 14.27
C LEU A 54 13.00 -8.90 14.15
N ASN A 55 13.93 -8.50 13.28
CA ASN A 55 15.25 -9.14 13.21
C ASN A 55 16.08 -8.92 14.49
N SER A 56 16.04 -7.71 15.07
CA SER A 56 16.66 -7.43 16.35
C SER A 56 16.04 -8.26 17.48
N PHE A 57 14.73 -8.47 17.46
CA PHE A 57 14.04 -9.32 18.44
C PHE A 57 14.44 -10.80 18.30
N ARG A 58 14.59 -11.31 17.07
CA ARG A 58 15.16 -12.65 16.83
C ARG A 58 16.56 -12.78 17.42
N GLU A 59 17.41 -11.78 17.21
CA GLU A 59 18.77 -11.78 17.77
C GLU A 59 18.77 -11.72 19.30
N LEU A 60 17.88 -10.90 19.88
CA LEU A 60 17.68 -10.86 21.34
C LEU A 60 17.23 -12.23 21.86
N THR A 61 16.29 -12.89 21.19
CA THR A 61 15.83 -14.23 21.57
C THR A 61 16.98 -15.24 21.54
N ARG A 62 17.82 -15.19 20.51
CA ARG A 62 19.02 -16.03 20.41
C ARG A 62 19.98 -15.81 21.58
N ILE A 63 20.21 -14.55 21.97
CA ILE A 63 21.07 -14.20 23.11
C ILE A 63 20.45 -14.70 24.42
N CYS A 64 19.16 -14.49 24.62
CA CYS A 64 18.43 -14.94 25.81
C CYS A 64 18.40 -16.46 25.95
N GLY A 65 18.45 -17.22 24.85
CA GLY A 65 18.57 -18.68 24.91
C GLY A 65 19.84 -19.22 25.56
N VAL A 66 20.83 -18.36 25.86
CA VAL A 66 22.00 -18.73 26.65
C VAL A 66 21.70 -18.74 28.16
N CYS A 67 20.72 -17.96 28.61
CA CYS A 67 20.42 -17.78 30.04
C CYS A 67 18.99 -18.19 30.45
N LEU A 68 18.09 -18.39 29.50
CA LEU A 68 16.72 -18.87 29.73
C LEU A 68 16.58 -20.30 29.20
N SER A 69 15.80 -21.10 29.92
CA SER A 69 15.33 -22.39 29.42
C SER A 69 14.36 -22.22 28.24
N GLU A 70 14.17 -23.29 27.47
CA GLU A 70 13.20 -23.32 26.37
C GLU A 70 11.77 -23.07 26.88
N GLU A 71 11.42 -23.60 28.06
CA GLU A 71 10.11 -23.36 28.69
C GLU A 71 9.92 -21.87 29.01
N GLU A 72 10.91 -21.23 29.64
CA GLU A 72 10.86 -19.80 29.95
C GLU A 72 10.78 -18.95 28.68
N LEU A 73 11.57 -19.26 27.65
CA LEU A 73 11.51 -18.57 26.36
C LEU A 73 10.14 -18.72 25.71
N SER A 74 9.54 -19.90 25.73
CA SER A 74 8.25 -20.17 25.10
C SER A 74 7.09 -19.36 25.69
N THR A 75 7.25 -18.82 26.91
CA THR A 75 6.27 -17.89 27.50
C THR A 75 6.29 -16.49 26.90
N ILE A 76 7.40 -16.12 26.22
CA ILE A 76 7.55 -14.84 25.54
C ILE A 76 6.90 -14.96 24.15
N PRO A 77 5.88 -14.15 23.83
CA PRO A 77 5.22 -14.23 22.52
C PRO A 77 6.20 -14.05 21.36
N TYR A 78 5.98 -14.84 20.29
CA TYR A 78 6.79 -14.83 19.08
C TYR A 78 8.27 -15.20 19.28
N SER A 79 8.62 -15.78 20.44
CA SER A 79 9.95 -16.34 20.68
C SER A 79 10.17 -17.70 19.99
N ASP A 80 9.08 -18.31 19.50
CA ASP A 80 9.10 -19.61 18.86
C ASP A 80 9.76 -19.56 17.48
N TRP A 81 10.26 -20.73 17.04
CA TRP A 81 10.98 -20.84 15.77
C TRP A 81 10.11 -20.47 14.57
N GLU A 82 8.84 -20.86 14.57
CA GLU A 82 7.91 -20.65 13.45
C GLU A 82 7.68 -19.15 13.23
N SER A 83 7.35 -18.42 14.29
CA SER A 83 7.18 -16.97 14.26
C SER A 83 8.44 -16.26 13.76
N GLN A 84 9.62 -16.62 14.27
CA GLN A 84 10.85 -15.89 13.95
C GLN A 84 11.44 -16.19 12.57
N ASN A 85 11.24 -17.39 12.05
CA ASN A 85 11.84 -17.82 10.78
C ASN A 85 10.86 -17.75 9.63
N LEU A 86 9.58 -18.03 9.87
CA LEU A 86 8.53 -18.00 8.85
C LEU A 86 7.67 -16.74 9.01
N GLY A 87 7.12 -16.55 10.21
CA GLY A 87 6.15 -15.50 10.52
C GLY A 87 6.65 -14.10 10.16
N PHE A 88 7.76 -13.65 10.77
CA PHE A 88 8.27 -12.28 10.60
C PHE A 88 8.51 -11.92 9.13
N ARG A 89 9.07 -12.85 8.34
CA ARG A 89 9.28 -12.64 6.91
C ARG A 89 7.95 -12.57 6.16
N ASN A 90 7.06 -13.53 6.40
CA ASN A 90 5.79 -13.65 5.69
C ASN A 90 4.84 -12.49 6.01
N TRP A 91 4.77 -12.03 7.26
CA TRP A 91 3.92 -10.91 7.68
C TRP A 91 4.39 -9.60 7.05
N CYS A 92 5.68 -9.28 7.18
CA CYS A 92 6.23 -8.07 6.56
C CYS A 92 6.10 -8.10 5.04
N GLY A 93 6.39 -9.25 4.41
CA GLY A 93 6.27 -9.40 2.97
C GLY A 93 4.84 -9.30 2.47
N SER A 94 3.86 -9.80 3.22
CA SER A 94 2.43 -9.69 2.86
C SER A 94 1.95 -8.24 2.89
N ILE A 95 2.38 -7.46 3.90
CA ILE A 95 2.04 -6.03 3.98
C ILE A 95 2.74 -5.24 2.87
N GLU A 96 4.04 -5.49 2.65
CA GLU A 96 4.81 -4.87 1.56
C GLU A 96 4.17 -5.15 0.19
N GLY A 97 3.78 -6.41 -0.08
CA GLY A 97 3.08 -6.78 -1.30
C GLY A 97 1.74 -6.08 -1.46
N ALA A 98 0.98 -5.91 -0.37
CA ALA A 98 -0.27 -5.16 -0.40
C ALA A 98 -0.04 -3.67 -0.75
N LEU A 99 1.05 -3.07 -0.27
CA LEU A 99 1.42 -1.69 -0.61
C LEU A 99 1.79 -1.57 -2.09
N TYR A 100 2.68 -2.42 -2.61
CA TYR A 100 3.05 -2.41 -4.03
C TYR A 100 1.84 -2.63 -4.94
N TYR A 101 1.01 -3.62 -4.63
CA TYR A 101 -0.18 -3.93 -5.42
C TYR A 101 -1.18 -2.77 -5.41
N SER A 102 -1.41 -2.14 -4.26
CA SER A 102 -2.32 -0.99 -4.15
C SER A 102 -1.79 0.21 -4.94
N ASN A 103 -0.49 0.51 -4.85
CA ASN A 103 0.13 1.58 -5.62
C ASN A 103 -0.02 1.35 -7.13
N TYR A 104 0.31 0.15 -7.62
CA TYR A 104 0.09 -0.25 -9.01
C TYR A 104 -1.37 -0.03 -9.46
N ARG A 105 -2.33 -0.50 -8.66
CA ARG A 105 -3.76 -0.38 -8.98
C ARG A 105 -4.22 1.07 -9.04
N ILE A 106 -3.75 1.92 -8.12
CA ILE A 106 -4.08 3.34 -8.09
C ILE A 106 -3.50 4.04 -9.34
N ARG A 107 -2.21 3.86 -9.62
CA ARG A 107 -1.57 4.50 -10.78
C ARG A 107 -2.16 4.03 -12.11
N LYS A 108 -2.55 2.77 -12.21
CA LYS A 108 -3.28 2.26 -13.37
C LYS A 108 -4.61 2.99 -13.58
N LEU A 109 -5.40 3.14 -12.52
CA LEU A 109 -6.68 3.85 -12.61
C LEU A 109 -6.49 5.33 -12.94
N GLU A 110 -5.48 5.98 -12.37
CA GLU A 110 -5.15 7.37 -12.70
C GLU A 110 -4.74 7.55 -14.17
N TYR A 111 -3.95 6.62 -14.72
CA TYR A 111 -3.63 6.61 -16.15
C TYR A 111 -4.86 6.37 -17.03
N GLU A 112 -5.73 5.41 -16.67
CA GLU A 112 -6.99 5.17 -17.38
C GLU A 112 -7.90 6.41 -17.36
N ILE A 113 -7.96 7.13 -16.24
CA ILE A 113 -8.67 8.42 -16.13
C ILE A 113 -8.00 9.48 -17.00
N ALA A 114 -6.67 9.56 -17.03
CA ALA A 114 -5.93 10.50 -17.86
C ALA A 114 -6.20 10.27 -19.35
N LEU A 115 -6.27 9.00 -19.80
CA LEU A 115 -6.66 8.67 -21.18
C LEU A 115 -8.04 9.22 -21.55
N LEU A 116 -9.03 9.05 -20.68
CA LEU A 116 -10.39 9.57 -20.90
C LEU A 116 -10.42 11.10 -20.95
N LYS A 117 -9.66 11.76 -20.06
CA LYS A 117 -9.55 13.23 -20.02
C LYS A 117 -8.79 13.80 -21.22
N ALA A 118 -7.81 13.08 -21.73
CA ALA A 118 -7.08 13.49 -22.93
C ALA A 118 -7.98 13.40 -24.17
N ASP A 119 -8.80 12.34 -24.29
CA ASP A 119 -9.79 12.19 -25.36
C ASP A 119 -10.86 13.29 -25.34
N SER A 120 -11.27 13.74 -24.14
CA SER A 120 -12.18 14.88 -23.98
C SER A 120 -11.51 16.26 -24.12
N GLY A 121 -10.18 16.33 -24.21
CA GLY A 121 -9.40 17.57 -24.27
C GLY A 121 -9.29 18.32 -22.95
N GLU A 122 -9.58 17.67 -21.82
CA GLU A 122 -9.48 18.24 -20.46
C GLU A 122 -8.04 18.34 -19.94
N ILE A 123 -7.12 17.51 -20.47
CA ILE A 123 -5.69 17.56 -20.13
C ILE A 123 -4.84 17.60 -21.41
N ASP A 124 -3.61 18.08 -21.28
CA ASP A 124 -2.64 18.09 -22.38
C ASP A 124 -1.85 16.77 -22.47
N ALA A 125 -1.10 16.62 -23.58
CA ALA A 125 -0.29 15.44 -23.83
C ALA A 125 0.80 15.22 -22.77
N LEU A 126 1.33 16.30 -22.18
CA LEU A 126 2.37 16.22 -21.15
C LEU A 126 1.81 15.62 -19.84
N SER A 127 0.59 16.01 -19.46
CA SER A 127 -0.10 15.45 -18.30
C SER A 127 -0.43 13.98 -18.49
N LEU A 128 -0.81 13.57 -19.71
CA LEU A 128 -1.04 12.17 -20.05
C LEU A 128 0.27 11.36 -19.96
N GLU A 129 1.36 11.88 -20.52
CA GLU A 129 2.69 11.24 -20.46
C GLU A 129 3.18 11.06 -19.02
N GLY A 130 2.95 12.06 -18.16
CA GLY A 130 3.26 11.96 -16.74
C GLY A 130 2.49 10.83 -16.04
N ALA A 131 1.18 10.73 -16.27
CA ALA A 131 0.36 9.65 -15.71
C ALA A 131 0.78 8.26 -16.22
N GLU A 132 1.16 8.17 -17.50
CA GLU A 132 1.69 6.93 -18.08
C GLU A 132 3.02 6.52 -17.43
N ALA A 133 3.94 7.46 -17.25
CA ALA A 133 5.24 7.19 -16.63
C ALA A 133 5.09 6.68 -15.18
N GLU A 134 4.24 7.32 -14.38
CA GLU A 134 3.95 6.90 -13.00
C GLU A 134 3.32 5.49 -12.95
N PHE A 135 2.42 5.19 -13.88
CA PHE A 135 1.86 3.85 -14.03
C PHE A 135 2.93 2.80 -14.37
N GLN A 136 3.79 3.08 -15.34
CA GLN A 136 4.86 2.16 -15.75
C GLN A 136 5.87 1.91 -14.62
N ILE A 137 6.22 2.94 -13.84
CA ILE A 137 7.08 2.81 -12.66
C ILE A 137 6.39 1.91 -11.63
N ALA A 138 5.13 2.17 -11.29
CA ALA A 138 4.40 1.37 -10.31
C ALA A 138 4.21 -0.09 -10.75
N GLU A 139 4.01 -0.33 -12.05
CA GLU A 139 3.96 -1.67 -12.63
C GLU A 139 5.30 -2.41 -12.50
N SER A 140 6.41 -1.76 -12.87
CA SER A 140 7.75 -2.35 -12.73
C SER A 140 8.04 -2.70 -11.27
N LEU A 141 7.79 -1.78 -10.35
CA LEU A 141 8.02 -2.00 -8.92
C LEU A 141 7.22 -3.19 -8.38
N PHE A 142 5.95 -3.30 -8.75
CA PHE A 142 5.12 -4.42 -8.32
C PHE A 142 5.60 -5.75 -8.94
N LEU A 143 5.97 -5.77 -10.22
CA LEU A 143 6.48 -6.98 -10.88
C LEU A 143 7.82 -7.42 -10.28
N ASP A 144 8.72 -6.48 -9.98
CA ASP A 144 10.01 -6.76 -9.34
C ASP A 144 9.80 -7.38 -7.95
N PHE A 145 8.90 -6.80 -7.15
CA PHE A 145 8.49 -7.40 -5.88
C PHE A 145 7.91 -8.80 -6.08
N TRP A 146 6.92 -8.96 -6.97
CA TRP A 146 6.23 -10.23 -7.21
C TRP A 146 7.19 -11.35 -7.62
N ASN A 147 8.16 -11.04 -8.47
CA ASN A 147 9.14 -12.01 -8.97
C ASN A 147 10.19 -12.41 -7.91
N THR A 148 10.41 -11.58 -6.90
CA THR A 148 11.37 -11.84 -5.82
C THR A 148 10.71 -12.34 -4.53
N PHE A 149 9.41 -12.09 -4.37
CA PHE A 149 8.65 -12.51 -3.21
C PHE A 149 8.57 -14.04 -3.15
N GLY A 150 8.94 -14.57 -1.99
CA GLY A 150 8.80 -15.98 -1.68
C GLY A 150 8.27 -16.12 -0.25
N ILE A 151 7.30 -17.00 -0.09
CA ILE A 151 6.78 -17.39 1.22
C ILE A 151 7.82 -18.30 1.86
N ALA A 152 8.20 -18.01 3.11
CA ALA A 152 8.97 -18.95 3.91
C ALA A 152 8.07 -20.09 4.37
N ASP A 153 8.52 -21.31 4.12
CA ASP A 153 7.91 -22.59 4.50
C ASP A 153 8.85 -23.44 5.37
#